data_AF-A0A0B1SCI4-F1
#
_entry.id   AF-A0A0B1SCI4-F1
#
_cell.length_a   1.000
_cell.length_b   1.000
_cell.length_c   1.000
_cell.angle_alpha   90.00
_cell.angle_beta   90.00
_cell.angle_gamma   90.00
#
_symmetry.space_group_name_H-M   'P 1'
#
loop_
_entity.id
_entity.type
_entity.pdbx_description
1 polymer ?
#
loop_
_entity_poly.entity_id
_entity_poly.type
_entity_poly.pdbx_seq_one_letter_code
_entity_poly.pdbx_strand_id
1 'polypeptide(L)'
;MYVTRRLLRSLSLRQSRQFFRKTETAQELTQGLFGESQLKAASSFADLNKRVRADCADIVKQIEAGNNKRTTVKLFDDLSNTICKAADLVECVRQLHSDPEYTEAAKQSASDFCELVERLV
;
A
#
# COMPACT_ATOMS: atom_id res chain seq x y z
N MET A 1 22.96 55.12 -19.04
CA MET A 1 22.29 54.50 -17.89
C MET A 1 20.96 53.92 -18.36
N TYR A 2 20.87 52.60 -18.50
CA TYR A 2 19.65 51.94 -18.94
C TYR A 2 18.68 51.81 -17.77
N VAL A 3 17.47 52.35 -17.91
CA VAL A 3 16.37 52.12 -16.98
C VAL A 3 15.33 51.26 -17.68
N THR A 4 15.20 50.02 -17.26
CA THR A 4 14.16 49.09 -17.72
C THR A 4 13.42 48.54 -16.51
N ARG A 5 12.09 48.63 -16.56
CA ARG A 5 11.09 47.61 -16.14
C ARG A 5 9.79 48.30 -15.73
N ARG A 6 8.92 48.53 -16.72
CA ARG A 6 7.48 48.42 -16.50
C ARG A 6 7.10 46.95 -16.66
N LEU A 7 6.34 46.40 -15.72
CA LEU A 7 5.03 45.78 -15.92
C LEU A 7 4.74 44.64 -14.92
N LEU A 8 3.60 44.85 -14.26
CA LEU A 8 2.52 43.90 -13.98
C LEU A 8 2.65 42.92 -12.80
N ARG A 9 1.93 43.35 -11.76
CA ARG A 9 1.17 42.55 -10.79
C ARG A 9 0.46 41.34 -11.43
N SER A 10 0.20 40.37 -10.54
CA SER A 10 -0.71 39.22 -10.62
C SER A 10 -0.16 37.94 -11.26
N LEU A 11 0.52 37.13 -10.45
CA LEU A 11 0.67 35.71 -10.71
C LEU A 11 -0.48 34.96 -10.02
N SER A 12 -1.29 34.34 -10.86
CA SER A 12 -2.40 33.45 -10.53
C SER A 12 -1.93 32.25 -9.70
N LEU A 13 -2.40 32.16 -8.45
CA LEU A 13 -2.41 30.91 -7.65
C LEU A 13 -3.47 29.96 -8.23
N ARG A 14 -3.24 29.37 -9.41
CA ARG A 14 -4.22 28.42 -9.98
C ARG A 14 -3.71 27.45 -11.04
N GLN A 15 -2.46 26.99 -10.95
CA GLN A 15 -1.97 25.89 -11.78
C GLN A 15 -1.12 24.93 -10.96
N SER A 16 -1.77 23.97 -10.29
CA SER A 16 -1.16 22.68 -9.90
C SER A 16 -2.19 21.57 -9.59
N ARG A 17 -3.48 21.74 -9.93
CA ARG A 17 -4.52 20.70 -9.73
C ARG A 17 -5.04 20.13 -11.04
N GLN A 18 -4.15 19.81 -11.99
CA GLN A 18 -4.54 19.22 -13.28
C GLN A 18 -3.78 17.94 -13.65
N PHE A 19 -3.10 17.28 -12.70
CA PHE A 19 -2.37 16.05 -13.01
C PHE A 19 -3.16 14.73 -12.84
N PHE A 20 -4.33 14.74 -12.20
CA PHE A 20 -5.16 13.54 -12.09
C PHE A 20 -6.64 13.87 -12.28
N ARG A 21 -7.06 13.97 -13.54
CA ARG A 21 -8.47 13.76 -13.88
C ARG A 21 -8.56 13.11 -15.25
N LYS A 22 -8.05 11.89 -15.34
CA LYS A 22 -8.41 10.98 -16.43
C LYS A 22 -9.70 10.29 -15.98
N THR A 23 -10.76 10.46 -16.75
CA THR A 23 -12.03 9.78 -16.57
C THR A 23 -11.81 8.27 -16.72
N GLU A 24 -11.84 7.54 -15.61
CA GLU A 24 -11.78 6.08 -15.59
C GLU A 24 -13.08 5.50 -16.14
N THR A 25 -12.94 4.60 -17.11
CA THR A 25 -14.04 3.80 -17.66
C THR A 25 -14.50 2.80 -16.60
N ALA A 26 -15.82 2.62 -16.47
CA ALA A 26 -16.46 1.81 -15.41
C ALA A 26 -15.99 0.33 -15.30
N GLN A 27 -15.20 -0.17 -16.27
CA GLN A 27 -14.62 -1.51 -16.23
C GLN A 27 -13.32 -1.62 -15.42
N GLU A 28 -12.52 -0.55 -15.30
CA GLU A 28 -11.26 -0.55 -14.51
C GLU A 28 -11.49 -0.55 -12.99
N LEU A 29 -12.66 -0.09 -12.52
CA LEU A 29 -13.03 -0.06 -11.10
C LEU A 29 -13.37 -1.45 -10.49
N THR A 30 -13.36 -2.51 -11.31
CA THR A 30 -13.75 -3.86 -10.85
C THR A 30 -12.59 -4.64 -10.21
N GLN A 31 -11.35 -4.30 -10.58
CA GLN A 31 -10.13 -4.79 -9.92
C GLN A 31 -9.77 -3.80 -8.80
N GLY A 32 -9.61 -4.29 -7.57
CA GLY A 32 -9.17 -3.43 -6.48
C GLY A 32 -7.72 -2.97 -6.67
N LEU A 33 -7.23 -2.14 -5.75
CA LEU A 33 -5.96 -1.44 -5.90
C LEU A 33 -4.78 -2.40 -6.18
N PHE A 34 -3.92 -2.07 -7.15
CA PHE A 34 -2.78 -2.91 -7.58
C PHE A 34 -3.15 -4.34 -8.04
N GLY A 35 -4.37 -4.55 -8.50
CA GLY A 35 -4.86 -5.88 -8.89
C GLY A 35 -5.33 -6.73 -7.72
N GLU A 36 -5.31 -6.20 -6.49
CA GLU A 36 -5.88 -6.86 -5.32
C GLU A 36 -7.39 -6.63 -5.26
N SER A 37 -8.16 -7.60 -5.74
CA SER A 37 -9.63 -7.55 -5.82
C SER A 37 -10.33 -7.21 -4.49
N GLN A 38 -9.65 -7.38 -3.35
CA GLN A 38 -10.18 -7.09 -2.02
C GLN A 38 -10.09 -5.60 -1.67
N LEU A 39 -9.12 -4.85 -2.22
CA LEU A 39 -8.90 -3.43 -1.93
C LEU A 39 -9.79 -2.51 -2.76
N LYS A 40 -11.10 -2.57 -2.47
CA LYS A 40 -12.13 -1.73 -3.12
C LYS A 40 -12.57 -0.54 -2.26
N ALA A 41 -12.20 -0.52 -0.98
CA ALA A 41 -12.54 0.52 -0.03
C ALA A 41 -11.42 0.68 1.02
N ALA A 42 -11.39 1.82 1.73
CA ALA A 42 -10.48 2.03 2.85
C ALA A 42 -10.68 0.99 3.98
N SER A 43 -11.90 0.48 4.17
CA SER A 43 -12.18 -0.59 5.14
C SER A 43 -11.55 -1.93 4.75
N SER A 44 -11.28 -2.16 3.46
CA SER A 44 -10.70 -3.42 2.95
C SER A 44 -9.29 -3.70 3.46
N PHE A 45 -8.57 -2.69 3.95
CA PHE A 45 -7.25 -2.87 4.56
C PHE A 45 -7.30 -3.77 5.80
N ALA A 46 -8.39 -3.75 6.56
CA ALA A 46 -8.55 -4.64 7.71
C ALA A 46 -8.59 -6.12 7.29
N ASP A 47 -9.20 -6.42 6.14
CA ASP A 47 -9.27 -7.78 5.62
C ASP A 47 -7.94 -8.21 4.99
N LEU A 48 -7.21 -7.29 4.34
CA LEU A 48 -5.83 -7.52 3.93
C LEU A 48 -4.95 -7.93 5.14
N ASN A 49 -5.04 -7.20 6.25
CA ASN A 49 -4.25 -7.49 7.45
C ASN A 49 -4.57 -8.88 8.03
N LYS A 50 -5.86 -9.22 8.13
CA LYS A 50 -6.29 -10.56 8.58
C LYS A 50 -5.74 -11.66 7.68
N ARG A 51 -5.83 -11.49 6.37
CA ARG A 51 -5.32 -12.46 5.39
C ARG A 51 -3.81 -12.66 5.55
N VAL A 52 -3.04 -11.57 5.55
CA VAL A 52 -1.57 -11.63 5.69
C VAL A 52 -1.18 -12.31 7.00
N ARG A 53 -1.86 -12.00 8.11
CA ARG A 53 -1.63 -12.67 9.41
C ARG A 53 -1.93 -14.16 9.36
N ALA A 54 -3.03 -14.56 8.71
CA ALA A 54 -3.39 -15.97 8.55
C ALA A 54 -2.35 -16.72 7.70
N ASP A 55 -1.98 -16.16 6.54
CA ASP A 55 -0.99 -16.73 5.63
C ASP A 55 0.37 -16.90 6.33
N CYS A 56 0.82 -15.89 7.08
CA CYS A 56 2.05 -15.96 7.87
C CYS A 56 1.97 -17.04 8.95
N ALA A 57 0.87 -17.11 9.70
CA ALA A 57 0.68 -18.13 10.74
C ALA A 57 0.72 -19.55 10.18
N ASP A 58 0.17 -19.78 8.99
CA ASP A 58 0.19 -21.09 8.35
C ASP A 58 1.57 -21.46 7.80
N ILE A 59 2.38 -20.49 7.38
CA ILE A 59 3.79 -20.71 7.03
C ILE A 59 4.61 -21.04 8.28
N VAL A 60 4.41 -20.31 9.38
CA VAL A 60 5.10 -20.57 10.67
C VAL A 60 4.80 -21.97 11.18
N LYS A 61 3.53 -22.40 11.19
CA LYS A 61 3.17 -23.78 11.57
C LYS A 61 3.89 -24.83 10.72
N GLN A 62 4.09 -24.56 9.42
CA GLN A 62 4.86 -25.48 8.57
C GLN A 62 6.33 -25.50 8.97
N ILE A 63 6.94 -24.35 9.26
CA ILE A 63 8.33 -24.30 9.74
C ILE A 63 8.47 -25.12 11.04
N GLU A 64 7.56 -24.91 12.00
CA GLU A 64 7.55 -25.62 13.29
C GLU A 64 7.31 -27.13 13.16
N ALA A 65 6.45 -27.55 12.23
CA ALA A 65 6.13 -28.96 12.03
C ALA A 65 7.32 -29.79 11.51
N GLY A 66 8.33 -29.15 10.89
CA GLY A 66 9.58 -29.78 10.44
C GLY A 66 9.45 -30.87 9.36
N ASN A 67 8.24 -31.30 8.99
CA ASN A 67 7.96 -32.33 7.99
C ASN A 67 7.48 -31.70 6.67
N ASN A 68 8.41 -31.02 6.00
CA ASN A 68 8.03 -30.08 4.96
C ASN A 68 8.47 -30.65 3.62
N LYS A 69 7.51 -30.77 2.68
CA LYS A 69 7.83 -30.99 1.24
C LYS A 69 8.67 -29.85 0.64
N ARG A 70 8.80 -28.72 1.35
CA ARG A 70 9.57 -27.53 1.00
C ARG A 70 10.70 -27.32 2.01
N THR A 71 11.82 -26.76 1.58
CA THR A 71 12.93 -26.45 2.49
C THR A 71 12.55 -25.32 3.46
N THR A 72 13.12 -25.33 4.66
CA THR A 72 12.94 -24.24 5.65
C THR A 72 13.29 -22.88 5.07
N VAL A 73 14.38 -22.79 4.28
CA VAL A 73 14.78 -21.55 3.60
C VAL A 73 13.67 -21.03 2.68
N LYS A 74 13.02 -21.92 1.91
CA LYS A 74 11.92 -21.53 1.02
C LYS A 74 10.70 -21.03 1.80
N LEU A 75 10.43 -21.61 2.97
CA LEU A 75 9.33 -21.15 3.82
C LEU A 75 9.60 -19.76 4.41
N PHE A 76 10.84 -19.47 4.82
CA PHE A 76 11.22 -18.11 5.24
C PHE A 76 11.17 -17.10 4.08
N ASP A 77 11.55 -17.51 2.87
CA ASP A 77 11.39 -16.68 1.66
C ASP A 77 9.90 -16.39 1.39
N ASP A 78 9.05 -17.42 1.40
CA ASP A 78 7.60 -17.28 1.24
C ASP A 78 6.99 -16.37 2.33
N LEU A 79 7.45 -16.50 3.59
CA LEU A 79 7.02 -15.67 4.72
C LEU A 79 7.37 -14.20 4.50
N SER A 80 8.64 -13.90 4.19
CA SER A 80 9.08 -12.53 3.96
C SER A 80 8.41 -11.90 2.74
N ASN A 81 8.26 -12.65 1.65
CA ASN A 81 7.56 -12.21 0.45
C ASN A 81 6.08 -11.88 0.72
N THR A 82 5.43 -12.65 1.59
CA THR A 82 4.03 -12.39 1.99
C THR A 82 3.90 -11.05 2.71
N ILE A 83 4.81 -10.76 3.64
CA ILE A 83 4.81 -9.51 4.41
C ILE A 83 5.22 -8.32 3.54
N CYS A 84 6.35 -8.42 2.83
CA CYS A 84 6.90 -7.31 2.05
C CYS A 84 5.94 -6.85 0.95
N LYS A 85 5.29 -7.76 0.23
CA LYS A 85 4.30 -7.37 -0.79
C LYS A 85 3.14 -6.56 -0.21
N ALA A 86 2.63 -6.98 0.95
CA ALA A 86 1.54 -6.26 1.60
C ALA A 86 2.01 -4.92 2.16
N ALA A 87 3.20 -4.88 2.76
CA ALA A 87 3.79 -3.65 3.31
C ALA A 87 4.10 -2.62 2.22
N ASP A 88 4.70 -3.02 1.09
CA ASP A 88 4.98 -2.15 -0.04
C ASP A 88 3.69 -1.54 -0.61
N LEU A 89 2.65 -2.36 -0.75
CA LEU A 89 1.33 -1.89 -1.18
C LEU A 89 0.80 -0.84 -0.22
N VAL A 90 0.79 -1.15 1.08
CA VAL A 90 0.25 -0.26 2.12
C VAL A 90 1.02 1.06 2.16
N GLU A 91 2.34 1.02 2.11
CA GLU A 91 3.18 2.22 2.10
C GLU A 91 2.92 3.06 0.84
N CYS A 92 2.74 2.43 -0.32
CA CYS A 92 2.39 3.11 -1.55
C CYS A 92 1.05 3.88 -1.42
N VAL A 93 0.02 3.26 -0.84
CA VAL A 93 -1.27 3.95 -0.58
C VAL A 93 -1.09 5.08 0.41
N ARG A 94 -0.37 4.84 1.50
CA ARG A 94 -0.14 5.83 2.56
C ARG A 94 0.52 7.11 2.02
N GLN A 95 1.40 6.98 1.04
CA GLN A 95 2.17 8.09 0.48
C GLN A 95 1.50 8.77 -0.72
N LEU A 96 0.76 8.03 -1.54
CA LEU A 96 0.33 8.50 -2.86
C LEU A 96 -1.19 8.72 -2.97
N HIS A 97 -2.00 8.12 -2.11
CA HIS A 97 -3.45 8.20 -2.24
C HIS A 97 -3.97 9.60 -1.86
N SER A 98 -4.87 10.16 -2.66
CA SER A 98 -5.38 11.53 -2.45
C SER A 98 -6.48 11.62 -1.38
N ASP A 99 -7.14 10.51 -1.09
CA ASP A 99 -8.20 10.41 -0.08
C ASP A 99 -7.60 10.11 1.32
N PRO A 100 -7.84 10.97 2.31
CA PRO A 100 -7.40 10.78 3.69
C PRO A 100 -7.85 9.47 4.34
N GLU A 101 -9.04 8.95 4.02
CA GLU A 101 -9.55 7.72 4.64
C GLU A 101 -8.66 6.52 4.26
N TYR A 102 -8.24 6.46 3.00
CA TYR A 102 -7.30 5.44 2.53
C TYR A 102 -5.92 5.60 3.14
N THR A 103 -5.41 6.84 3.25
CA THR A 103 -4.08 7.06 3.83
C THR A 103 -4.04 6.70 5.31
N GLU A 104 -5.10 6.96 6.08
CA GLU A 104 -5.17 6.57 7.50
C GLU A 104 -5.36 5.06 7.66
N ALA A 105 -6.21 4.43 6.85
CA ALA A 105 -6.36 2.97 6.85
C ALA A 105 -5.04 2.25 6.49
N ALA A 106 -4.31 2.77 5.51
CA ALA A 106 -2.99 2.30 5.15
C ALA A 106 -1.98 2.51 6.29
N LYS A 107 -1.95 3.69 6.92
CA LYS A 107 -1.08 3.96 8.07
C LYS A 107 -1.34 3.00 9.24
N GLN A 108 -2.59 2.71 9.56
CA GLN A 108 -2.93 1.71 10.58
C GLN A 108 -2.41 0.33 10.19
N SER A 109 -2.55 -0.05 8.92
CA SER A 109 -2.06 -1.34 8.41
C SER A 109 -0.54 -1.45 8.43
N ALA A 110 0.17 -0.36 8.15
CA ALA A 110 1.62 -0.31 8.25
C ALA A 110 2.09 -0.58 9.69
N SER A 111 1.43 0.03 10.67
CA SER A 111 1.68 -0.24 12.09
C SER A 111 1.40 -1.71 12.45
N ASP A 112 0.30 -2.26 11.93
CA ASP A 112 -0.09 -3.67 12.14
C ASP A 112 0.97 -4.65 11.59
N PHE A 113 1.57 -4.33 10.44
CA PHE A 113 2.64 -5.14 9.86
C PHE A 113 3.97 -5.01 10.60
N CYS A 114 4.30 -3.82 11.14
CA CYS A 114 5.43 -3.70 12.05
C CYS A 114 5.27 -4.61 13.28
N GLU A 115 4.11 -4.57 13.93
CA GLU A 115 3.83 -5.46 15.07
C GLU A 115 3.88 -6.94 14.68
N LEU A 116 3.38 -7.29 13.50
CA LEU A 116 3.45 -8.66 12.99
C LEU A 116 4.90 -9.13 12.85
N VAL A 117 5.78 -8.32 12.26
CA VAL A 117 7.21 -8.65 12.12
C VAL A 117 7.87 -8.80 13.47
N GLU A 118 7.63 -7.88 14.40
CA GLU A 118 8.20 -7.95 15.76
C GLU A 118 7.81 -9.23 16.51
N ARG A 119 6.63 -9.79 16.24
CA ARG A 119 6.17 -11.05 16.84
C ARG A 119 6.74 -12.30 16.19
N LEU A 120 7.32 -12.19 15.00
CA LEU A 120 7.85 -13.32 14.22
C LEU A 120 9.37 -13.47 14.34
N VAL A 121 10.06 -12.49 14.93
CA VAL A 121 11.52 -12.44 15.10
C VAL A 121 11.94 -12.95 16.48
#